data_AF-A0ABD3P2P2-F1
#
_entry.id   AF-A0ABD3P2P2-F1
#
_cell.length_a   1.000
_cell.length_b   1.000
_cell.length_c   1.000
_cell.angle_alpha   90.00
_cell.angle_beta   90.00
_cell.angle_gamma   90.00
#
_symmetry.space_group_name_H-M   'P 1'
#
loop_
_entity.id
_entity.type
_entity.pdbx_description
1 polymer ?
#
loop_
_entity_poly.entity_id
_entity_poly.type
_entity_poly.pdbx_seq_one_letter_code
_entity_poly.pdbx_strand_id
1 'polypeptide(L)'
;MGVPPTIQTRSLTTSTTLHESLSVEERASKIARWGEIRAMTQEEANAQLSVEELEAYNRYYAEMREGVLKMQELATIMMKNVEPPRIMPKTKGQRKRDKWARVQAREAANASA
;
A
#
# COMPACT_ATOMS: atom_id res chain seq x y z
N MET A 1 -11.85 -9.12 42.08
CA MET A 1 -11.19 -7.89 41.57
C MET A 1 -9.83 -8.30 41.02
N GLY A 2 -9.71 -8.52 39.71
CA GLY A 2 -8.47 -8.98 39.08
C GLY A 2 -8.04 -8.00 37.98
N VAL A 3 -6.87 -7.39 38.14
CA VAL A 3 -6.26 -6.52 37.13
C VAL A 3 -5.61 -7.40 36.05
N PRO A 4 -5.73 -7.06 34.74
CA PRO A 4 -5.09 -7.82 33.69
C PRO A 4 -3.56 -7.64 33.70
N PRO A 5 -2.78 -8.67 33.32
CA PRO A 5 -1.33 -8.55 33.24
C PRO A 5 -0.92 -7.63 32.08
N THR A 6 -0.11 -6.63 32.38
CA THR A 6 0.57 -5.79 31.39
C THR A 6 1.55 -6.63 30.59
N ILE A 7 1.26 -6.84 29.30
CA ILE A 7 2.21 -7.45 28.37
C ILE A 7 3.33 -6.43 28.12
N GLN A 8 4.49 -6.64 28.74
CA GLN A 8 5.70 -5.93 28.35
C GLN A 8 6.16 -6.49 27.01
N THR A 9 5.94 -5.73 25.93
CA THR A 9 6.57 -6.00 24.65
C THR A 9 8.07 -5.77 24.79
N ARG A 10 8.81 -6.85 25.00
CA ARG A 10 10.27 -6.88 24.91
C ARG A 10 10.61 -6.53 23.45
N SER A 11 10.97 -5.28 23.20
CA SER A 11 11.59 -4.86 21.96
C SER A 11 12.93 -5.60 21.85
N LEU A 12 12.95 -6.68 21.08
CA LEU A 12 14.19 -7.30 20.63
C LEU A 12 14.79 -6.35 19.60
N THR A 13 15.61 -5.42 20.06
CA THR A 13 16.58 -4.72 19.21
C THR A 13 17.65 -5.72 18.83
N THR A 14 17.40 -6.53 17.80
CA THR A 14 18.46 -7.25 17.08
C THR A 14 19.39 -6.22 16.46
N SER A 15 20.44 -5.91 17.19
CA SER A 15 21.57 -5.08 16.79
C SER A 15 22.27 -5.74 15.60
N THR A 16 22.13 -5.15 14.42
CA THR A 16 22.98 -5.46 13.27
C THR A 16 23.91 -4.28 13.09
N THR A 17 25.16 -4.46 13.53
CA THR A 17 26.33 -3.61 13.25
C THR A 17 26.26 -2.18 13.77
N LEU A 18 27.23 -1.80 14.63
CA LEU A 18 27.55 -0.40 14.91
C LEU A 18 27.80 0.30 13.58
N HIS A 19 26.81 1.02 13.05
CA HIS A 19 27.03 1.96 11.97
C HIS A 19 28.03 2.98 12.51
N GLU A 20 29.23 3.00 11.94
CA GLU A 20 30.11 4.16 11.99
C GLU A 20 29.24 5.39 11.69
N SER A 21 28.95 6.18 12.73
CA SER A 21 28.13 7.37 12.58
C SER A 21 28.98 8.37 11.83
N LEU A 22 28.88 8.35 10.50
CA LEU A 22 29.49 9.34 9.63
C LEU A 22 29.23 10.72 10.21
N SER A 23 30.26 11.56 10.25
CA SER A 23 30.11 12.93 10.70
C SER A 23 29.07 13.65 9.84
N VAL A 24 28.48 14.73 10.37
CA VAL A 24 27.49 15.52 9.61
C VAL A 24 28.06 16.00 8.28
N GLU A 25 29.34 16.37 8.28
CA GLU A 25 30.08 16.81 7.09
C GLU A 25 30.26 15.68 6.08
N GLU A 26 30.70 14.50 6.53
CA GLU A 26 30.87 13.32 5.67
C GLU A 26 29.53 12.84 5.08
N ARG A 27 28.45 12.92 5.86
CA ARG A 27 27.09 12.66 5.36
C ARG A 27 26.70 13.67 4.29
N ALA A 28 26.93 14.95 4.52
CA ALA A 28 26.58 15.99 3.56
C ALA A 28 27.34 15.79 2.23
N SER A 29 28.64 15.49 2.29
CA SER A 29 29.46 15.21 1.10
C SER A 29 28.97 13.98 0.34
N LYS A 30 28.65 12.87 1.05
CA LYS A 30 28.10 11.66 0.41
C LYS A 30 26.72 11.90 -0.20
N ILE A 31 25.86 12.69 0.45
CA ILE A 31 24.55 13.06 -0.07
C ILE A 31 24.69 13.91 -1.35
N ALA A 32 25.60 14.89 -1.34
CA ALA A 32 25.87 15.73 -2.51
C ALA A 32 26.37 14.88 -3.69
N ARG A 33 27.36 14.02 -3.44
CA ARG A 33 27.88 13.07 -4.43
C ARG A 33 26.77 12.16 -4.98
N TRP A 34 25.91 11.64 -4.12
CA TRP A 34 24.80 10.81 -4.55
C TRP A 34 23.73 11.60 -5.34
N GLY A 35 23.58 12.89 -5.07
CA GLY A 35 22.76 13.80 -5.88
C GLY A 35 23.27 13.90 -7.31
N GLU A 36 24.57 14.09 -7.49
CA GLU A 36 25.23 14.12 -8.81
C GLU A 36 25.04 12.79 -9.55
N ILE A 37 25.32 11.67 -8.88
CA ILE A 37 25.22 10.33 -9.46
C ILE A 37 23.79 10.04 -9.95
N ARG A 38 22.76 10.44 -9.20
CA ARG A 38 21.36 10.26 -9.62
C ARG A 38 20.93 11.16 -10.78
N ALA A 39 21.64 12.26 -11.02
CA ALA A 39 21.38 13.12 -12.17
C ALA A 39 22.04 12.61 -13.46
N MET A 40 23.03 11.72 -13.35
CA MET A 40 23.71 11.12 -14.49
C MET A 40 22.79 10.16 -15.27
N THR A 41 22.97 10.13 -16.58
CA THR A 41 22.38 9.10 -17.43
C THR A 41 23.06 7.75 -17.21
N GLN A 42 22.41 6.66 -17.61
CA GLN A 42 22.98 5.32 -17.44
C GLN A 42 24.30 5.13 -18.22
N GLU A 43 24.45 5.80 -19.36
CA GLU A 43 25.69 5.77 -20.15
C GLU A 43 26.83 6.52 -19.46
N GLU A 44 26.55 7.71 -18.91
CA GLU A 44 27.52 8.49 -18.14
C GLU A 44 27.91 7.78 -16.85
N ALA A 45 26.94 7.16 -16.18
CA ALA A 45 27.16 6.34 -15.00
C ALA A 45 28.11 5.16 -15.29
N ASN A 46 27.89 4.43 -16.39
CA ASN A 46 28.77 3.33 -16.81
C ASN A 46 30.19 3.78 -17.18
N ALA A 47 30.35 5.01 -17.67
CA ALA A 47 31.65 5.53 -18.10
C ALA A 47 32.45 6.20 -16.97
N GLN A 48 31.77 6.81 -15.99
CA GLN A 48 32.41 7.69 -15.00
C GLN A 48 32.40 7.13 -13.57
N LEU A 49 31.53 6.17 -13.24
CA LEU A 49 31.43 5.65 -11.88
C LEU A 49 32.38 4.50 -11.63
N SER A 50 32.82 4.40 -10.38
CA SER A 50 33.46 3.20 -9.87
C SER A 50 32.48 2.02 -9.86
N VAL A 51 33.00 0.79 -9.87
CA VAL A 51 32.18 -0.44 -9.87
C VAL A 51 31.20 -0.46 -8.69
N GLU A 52 31.65 -0.04 -7.51
CA GLU A 52 30.81 0.02 -6.30
C GLU A 52 29.67 1.07 -6.41
N GLU A 53 29.98 2.26 -6.91
CA GLU A 53 28.97 3.32 -7.14
C GLU A 53 27.98 2.92 -8.24
N LEU A 54 28.43 2.24 -9.28
CA LEU A 54 27.60 1.72 -10.36
C LEU A 54 26.62 0.67 -9.86
N GLU A 55 27.08 -0.26 -9.02
CA GLU A 55 26.21 -1.24 -8.39
C GLU A 55 25.15 -0.56 -7.51
N ALA A 56 25.53 0.44 -6.72
CA ALA A 56 24.58 1.21 -5.93
C ALA A 56 23.56 1.94 -6.81
N TYR A 57 24.00 2.54 -7.92
CA TYR A 57 23.12 3.21 -8.90
C TYR A 57 22.10 2.23 -9.48
N ASN A 58 22.57 1.07 -9.97
CA ASN A 58 21.71 0.06 -10.56
C ASN A 58 20.71 -0.51 -9.55
N ARG A 59 21.14 -0.79 -8.31
CA ARG A 59 20.25 -1.24 -7.24
C ARG A 59 19.17 -0.20 -6.92
N TYR A 60 19.55 1.07 -6.79
CA TYR A 60 18.61 2.16 -6.52
C TYR A 60 17.52 2.26 -7.59
N TYR A 61 17.87 2.24 -8.88
CA TYR A 61 16.88 2.30 -9.95
C TYR A 61 16.04 1.03 -10.07
N ALA A 62 16.60 -0.14 -9.75
CA ALA A 62 15.85 -1.39 -9.67
C ALA A 62 14.79 -1.34 -8.55
N GLU A 63 15.18 -0.90 -7.35
CA GLU A 63 14.26 -0.74 -6.20
C GLU A 63 13.20 0.33 -6.47
N MET A 64 13.58 1.46 -7.08
CA MET A 64 12.63 2.51 -7.45
C MET A 64 11.59 1.99 -8.44
N ARG A 65 12.01 1.24 -9.46
CA ARG A 65 11.10 0.63 -10.43
C ARG A 65 10.17 -0.36 -9.75
N GLU A 66 10.69 -1.22 -8.90
CA GLU A 66 9.89 -2.20 -8.14
C GLU A 66 8.88 -1.50 -7.22
N GLY A 67 9.31 -0.44 -6.53
CA GLY A 67 8.45 0.36 -5.65
C GLY A 67 7.30 1.02 -6.42
N VAL A 68 7.57 1.60 -7.59
CA VAL A 68 6.52 2.18 -8.45
C VAL A 68 5.52 1.11 -8.90
N LEU A 69 5.99 -0.07 -9.33
CA LEU A 69 5.10 -1.16 -9.73
C LEU A 69 4.21 -1.64 -8.58
N LYS A 70 4.78 -1.81 -7.38
CA LYS A 70 4.00 -2.17 -6.18
C LYS A 70 2.96 -1.10 -5.83
N MET A 71 3.31 0.18 -5.95
CA MET A 71 2.35 1.27 -5.70
C MET A 71 1.22 1.29 -6.73
N GLN A 72 1.50 1.02 -8.01
CA GLN A 72 0.47 0.88 -9.04
C GLN A 72 -0.45 -0.31 -8.77
N GLU A 73 0.10 -1.44 -8.32
CA GLU A 73 -0.69 -2.61 -7.94
C GLU A 73 -1.61 -2.29 -6.76
N LEU A 74 -1.09 -1.66 -5.70
CA LEU A 74 -1.89 -1.22 -4.56
C LEU A 74 -2.99 -0.24 -4.98
N ALA A 75 -2.68 0.74 -5.82
CA ALA A 75 -3.67 1.68 -6.34
C ALA A 75 -4.78 0.96 -7.11
N THR A 76 -4.42 -0.05 -7.90
CA THR A 76 -5.39 -0.88 -8.65
C THR A 76 -6.29 -1.67 -7.71
N ILE A 77 -5.75 -2.25 -6.63
CA ILE A 77 -6.51 -2.98 -5.62
C ILE A 77 -7.47 -2.03 -4.89
N MET A 78 -7.02 -0.82 -4.54
CA MET A 78 -7.86 0.18 -3.90
C MET A 78 -9.01 0.61 -4.81
N MET A 79 -8.75 0.89 -6.10
CA MET A 79 -9.77 1.29 -7.07
C MET A 79 -10.88 0.24 -7.23
N LYS A 80 -10.54 -1.06 -7.21
CA LYS A 80 -11.54 -2.14 -7.31
C LYS A 80 -12.61 -2.09 -6.20
N ASN A 81 -12.27 -1.52 -5.04
CA ASN A 81 -13.18 -1.43 -3.89
C ASN A 81 -13.86 -0.05 -3.77
N VAL A 82 -13.49 0.92 -4.61
CA VAL A 82 -14.05 2.27 -4.55
C VAL A 82 -15.36 2.37 -5.35
N GLU A 83 -15.56 1.56 -6.40
CA GLU A 83 -16.80 1.61 -7.17
C GLU A 83 -17.91 0.89 -6.38
N PRO A 84 -18.97 1.60 -5.90
CA PRO A 84 -20.07 0.96 -5.21
C PRO A 84 -20.69 -0.08 -6.15
N PRO A 85 -21.12 -1.25 -5.66
CA PRO A 85 -21.78 -2.23 -6.50
C PRO A 85 -22.95 -1.55 -7.22
N ARG A 86 -22.92 -1.56 -8.56
CA ARG A 86 -23.98 -0.97 -9.39
C ARG A 86 -25.26 -1.79 -9.18
N ILE A 87 -26.08 -1.39 -8.20
CA ILE A 87 -27.35 -2.07 -7.92
C ILE A 87 -28.28 -1.84 -9.12
N MET A 88 -28.47 -2.89 -9.92
CA MET A 88 -29.41 -2.81 -11.03
C MET A 88 -30.84 -2.61 -10.51
N PRO A 89 -31.67 -1.79 -11.18
CA PRO A 89 -33.05 -1.61 -10.77
C PRO A 89 -33.81 -2.93 -10.87
N LYS A 90 -34.69 -3.18 -9.89
CA LYS A 90 -35.54 -4.39 -9.88
C LYS A 90 -36.33 -4.54 -11.18
N THR A 91 -36.34 -5.74 -11.74
CA THR A 91 -37.09 -6.08 -12.94
C THR A 91 -38.60 -6.00 -12.71
N LYS A 92 -39.40 -5.90 -13.78
CA LYS A 92 -40.87 -5.86 -13.69
C LYS A 92 -41.44 -7.09 -12.98
N GLY A 93 -40.85 -8.27 -13.22
CA GLY A 93 -41.24 -9.52 -12.55
C GLY A 93 -40.92 -9.54 -11.06
N GLN A 94 -39.74 -9.04 -10.66
CA GLN A 94 -39.39 -8.89 -9.25
C GLN A 94 -40.35 -7.93 -8.54
N ARG A 95 -40.66 -6.77 -9.14
CA ARG A 95 -41.64 -5.81 -8.57
C ARG A 95 -43.03 -6.41 -8.41
N LYS A 96 -43.47 -7.24 -9.37
CA LYS A 96 -44.78 -7.92 -9.29
C LYS A 96 -44.83 -8.92 -8.13
N ARG A 97 -43.77 -9.70 -7.94
CA ARG A 97 -43.65 -10.63 -6.79
C ARG A 97 -43.63 -9.90 -5.45
N ASP A 98 -42.83 -8.84 -5.34
CA ASP A 98 -42.75 -8.03 -4.12
C ASP A 98 -44.11 -7.39 -3.77
N LYS A 99 -44.83 -6.88 -4.78
CA LYS A 99 -46.17 -6.33 -4.59
C LYS A 99 -47.14 -7.39 -4.09
N TRP A 100 -47.12 -8.59 -4.68
CA TRP A 100 -47.99 -9.69 -4.28
C TRP A 100 -47.70 -10.15 -2.85
N ALA A 101 -46.43 -10.34 -2.50
CA ALA A 101 -46.02 -10.69 -1.14
C ALA A 101 -46.47 -9.63 -0.11
N ARG A 102 -46.38 -8.34 -0.46
CA ARG A 102 -46.86 -7.26 0.41
C ARG A 102 -48.37 -7.28 0.62
N VAL A 103 -49.14 -7.63 -0.42
CA VAL A 103 -50.61 -7.78 -0.30
C VAL A 103 -50.94 -8.96 0.60
N GLN A 104 -50.31 -10.12 0.37
CA GLN A 104 -50.50 -11.31 1.20
C GLN A 104 -50.15 -11.07 2.67
N ALA A 105 -49.03 -10.40 2.95
CA ALA A 105 -48.66 -10.05 4.32
C ALA A 105 -49.69 -9.13 4.99
N ARG A 106 -50.28 -8.19 4.23
CA ARG A 106 -51.33 -7.30 4.72
C ARG A 106 -52.63 -8.05 5.00
N GLU A 107 -53.03 -8.95 4.11
CA GLU A 107 -54.23 -9.77 4.27
C GLU A 107 -54.07 -10.74 5.44
N ALA A 108 -52.90 -11.39 5.58
CA ALA A 108 -52.60 -12.24 6.72
C ALA A 108 -52.64 -11.46 8.05
N ALA A 109 -52.04 -10.25 8.09
CA ALA A 109 -52.07 -9.40 9.27
C ALA A 109 -53.50 -8.97 9.66
N ASN A 110 -54.35 -8.68 8.67
CA ASN A 110 -55.76 -8.35 8.91
C ASN A 110 -56.58 -9.57 9.32
N ALA A 111 -56.23 -10.77 8.87
CA ALA A 111 -56.88 -12.01 9.29
C ALA A 111 -56.46 -12.45 10.69
N SER A 112 -55.30 -11.99 11.17
CA SER A 112 -54.76 -12.28 12.51
C SER A 112 -55.05 -11.20 13.55
N ALA A 113 -55.77 -10.12 13.18
CA ALA A 113 -56.12 -8.98 14.03
C ALA A 113 -57.63 -8.97 14.32
#